data_AF-X1JZ93-F1
#
_entry.id   AF-X1JZ93-F1
#
_cell.length_a   1.000
_cell.length_b   1.000
_cell.length_c   1.000
_cell.angle_alpha   90.00
_cell.angle_beta   90.00
_cell.angle_gamma   90.00
#
_symmetry.space_group_name_H-M   'P 1'
#
loop_
_entity.id
_entity.type
_entity.pdbx_description
1 polymer ?
#
loop_
_entity_poly.entity_id
_entity_poly.type
_entity_poly.pdbx_seq_one_letter_code
_entity_poly.pdbx_strand_id
1 'polypeptide(L)' 'MGKKDTDFKEFLNPNSLEVLTSCKVEPALRNLKPFDRFQFERLGYFCIDSNTTGENLVINRTVGLRDTWAKIQKKQQIGK' A
#
# COMPACT_ATOMS: atom_id res chain seq x y z
N MET A 1 26.40 15.55 8.97
CA MET A 1 27.33 15.08 7.92
C MET A 1 26.63 13.93 7.20
N GLY A 2 26.16 14.12 5.97
CA GLY A 2 25.48 13.06 5.21
C GLY A 2 26.43 11.91 4.93
N LYS A 3 26.02 10.67 5.21
CA LYS A 3 26.78 9.47 4.85
C LYS A 3 26.97 9.47 3.33
N LYS A 4 28.16 9.84 2.85
CA LYS A 4 28.50 9.91 1.43
C LYS A 4 28.88 8.55 0.81
N ASP A 5 29.06 7.50 1.63
CA ASP A 5 29.54 6.18 1.19
C ASP A 5 28.51 5.05 1.32
N THR A 6 27.24 5.33 1.64
CA THR A 6 26.20 4.30 1.75
C THR A 6 25.36 4.28 0.47
N ASP A 7 25.29 3.13 -0.21
CA ASP A 7 24.44 2.98 -1.40
C ASP A 7 22.98 3.25 -0.99
N PHE A 8 22.28 4.09 -1.75
CA PHE A 8 20.90 4.45 -1.45
C PHE A 8 19.98 3.22 -1.42
N LYS A 9 20.36 2.14 -2.12
CA LYS A 9 19.65 0.86 -2.13
C LYS A 9 19.56 0.23 -0.74
N GLU A 10 20.51 0.52 0.15
CA GLU A 10 20.49 0.04 1.54
C GLU A 10 19.32 0.63 2.35
N PHE A 11 18.70 1.71 1.88
CA PHE A 11 17.54 2.33 2.52
C PHE A 11 16.20 1.90 1.91
N LEU A 12 16.20 0.99 0.92
CA LEU A 12 14.96 0.48 0.34
C LEU A 12 14.19 -0.35 1.37
N ASN A 13 12.90 -0.08 1.50
CA ASN A 13 12.03 -0.90 2.32
C ASN A 13 11.72 -2.23 1.60
N PRO A 14 12.18 -3.39 2.10
CA PRO A 14 11.87 -4.68 1.50
C PRO A 14 10.36 -5.00 1.58
N ASN A 15 9.63 -4.37 2.51
CA ASN A 15 8.19 -4.53 2.68
C ASN A 15 7.40 -3.42 1.97
N SER A 16 7.95 -2.83 0.90
CA SER A 16 7.28 -1.76 0.15
C SER A 16 6.10 -2.27 -0.69
N LEU A 17 6.06 -3.57 -0.98
CA LEU A 17 5.00 -4.24 -1.71
C LEU A 17 4.59 -5.53 -0.99
N GLU A 18 3.29 -5.68 -0.77
CA GLU A 18 2.66 -6.92 -0.31
C GLU A 18 1.52 -7.23 -1.28
N VAL A 19 1.55 -8.41 -1.89
CA VAL A 19 0.53 -8.85 -2.85
C VAL A 19 -0.34 -9.91 -2.18
N LEU A 20 -1.63 -9.59 -2.02
CA LEU A 20 -2.62 -10.50 -1.48
C LEU A 20 -3.47 -11.07 -2.62
N THR A 21 -3.47 -12.39 -2.76
CA THR A 21 -4.26 -13.10 -3.76
C THR A 21 -5.51 -13.71 -3.14
N SER A 22 -6.52 -14.02 -3.97
CA SER A 22 -7.77 -14.68 -3.52
C SER A 22 -8.55 -13.90 -2.44
N CYS A 23 -8.45 -12.57 -2.48
CA CYS A 23 -9.20 -11.69 -1.58
C CYS A 23 -10.70 -11.70 -1.92
N LYS A 24 -11.54 -11.65 -0.88
CA LYS A 24 -13.00 -11.50 -1.04
C LYS A 24 -13.35 -10.02 -0.94
N VAL A 25 -14.22 -9.56 -1.85
CA VAL A 25 -14.68 -8.17 -1.90
C VAL A 25 -16.19 -8.12 -2.10
N GLU A 26 -16.77 -6.96 -1.85
CA GLU A 26 -18.20 -6.73 -2.04
C GLU A 26 -18.58 -6.65 -3.54
N PRO A 27 -19.80 -7.06 -3.91
CA PRO A 27 -20.28 -6.98 -5.30
C PRO A 27 -20.29 -5.57 -5.88
N ALA A 28 -20.37 -4.53 -5.03
CA ALA A 28 -20.41 -3.13 -5.44
C ALA A 28 -19.18 -2.70 -6.27
N LEU A 29 -18.04 -3.38 -6.11
CA LEU A 29 -16.81 -3.07 -6.85
C LEU A 29 -16.85 -3.51 -8.31
N ARG A 30 -17.83 -4.34 -8.71
CA ARG A 30 -17.88 -4.97 -10.05
C ARG A 30 -17.90 -3.96 -11.20
N ASN A 31 -18.49 -2.79 -10.97
CA ASN A 31 -18.70 -1.77 -12.01
C ASN A 31 -17.71 -0.61 -11.92
N LEU A 32 -16.74 -0.68 -11.01
CA LEU A 32 -15.74 0.38 -10.87
C LEU A 32 -14.76 0.33 -12.04
N LYS A 33 -14.36 1.51 -12.49
CA LYS A 33 -13.42 1.72 -13.58
C LYS A 33 -12.01 1.88 -13.04
N PRO A 34 -10.97 1.67 -13.86
CA PRO A 34 -9.61 2.07 -13.54
C PRO A 34 -9.55 3.47 -12.92
N PHE A 35 -8.78 3.61 -11.86
CA PHE A 35 -8.59 4.83 -11.07
C PHE A 35 -9.77 5.29 -10.21
N ASP A 36 -10.90 4.58 -10.22
CA ASP A 36 -11.95 4.83 -9.22
C ASP A 36 -11.41 4.57 -7.81
N ARG A 37 -11.81 5.44 -6.87
CA ARG A 37 -11.31 5.47 -5.50
C ARG A 37 -12.42 5.15 -4.52
N PHE A 38 -12.11 4.39 -3.50
CA PHE A 38 -13.06 4.00 -2.46
C PHE A 38 -12.33 3.70 -1.15
N GLN A 39 -13.10 3.60 -0.07
CA GLN A 39 -12.60 3.21 1.22
C GLN A 39 -13.08 1.79 1.52
N PHE A 40 -12.14 0.91 1.89
CA PHE A 40 -12.53 -0.30 2.60
C PHE A 40 -12.60 0.02 4.09
N GLU A 41 -13.76 -0.27 4.70
CA GLU A 41 -14.00 0.03 6.10
C GLU A 41 -12.90 -0.54 6.99
N ARG A 42 -12.38 0.29 7.90
CA ARG A 42 -11.34 -0.06 8.88
C ARG A 42 -9.98 -0.47 8.28
N LEU A 43 -9.84 -0.54 6.96
CA LEU A 43 -8.60 -0.94 6.29
C LEU A 43 -7.82 0.25 5.71
N GLY A 44 -8.49 1.11 4.96
CA GLY A 44 -7.81 2.22 4.27
C GLY A 44 -8.53 2.69 3.02
N TYR A 45 -7.85 3.54 2.27
CA TYR A 45 -8.29 4.02 0.96
C TYR A 45 -7.56 3.27 -0.14
N PHE A 46 -8.31 2.95 -1.19
CA PHE A 46 -7.88 2.10 -2.28
C PHE A 46 -8.35 2.69 -3.62
N CYS A 47 -7.72 2.23 -4.70
CA CYS A 47 -8.17 2.50 -6.06
C CYS A 47 -8.10 1.24 -6.94
N ILE A 48 -8.89 1.24 -8.00
CA ILE A 48 -8.80 0.25 -9.06
C ILE A 48 -7.55 0.52 -9.90
N ASP A 49 -6.71 -0.49 -10.07
CA ASP A 49 -5.50 -0.39 -10.88
C ASP A 49 -5.81 -0.43 -12.39
N SER A 50 -4.95 0.18 -13.20
CA SER A 50 -5.10 0.16 -14.67
C SER A 50 -4.98 -1.23 -15.29
N ASN A 51 -4.34 -2.17 -14.59
CA ASN A 51 -4.19 -3.56 -15.03
C ASN A 51 -5.42 -4.42 -14.70
N THR A 52 -6.48 -3.84 -14.13
CA THR A 52 -7.74 -4.57 -13.94
C THR A 52 -8.32 -5.01 -15.28
N THR A 53 -8.87 -6.21 -15.33
CA THR A 53 -9.59 -6.75 -16.50
C THR A 53 -10.96 -7.26 -16.07
N GLY A 54 -11.80 -7.68 -17.03
CA GLY A 54 -13.11 -8.26 -16.71
C GLY A 54 -13.05 -9.55 -15.89
N GLU A 55 -11.92 -10.27 -15.93
CA GLU A 55 -11.69 -11.53 -15.22
C GLU A 55 -10.85 -11.35 -13.95
N ASN A 56 -10.04 -10.28 -13.87
CA ASN A 56 -9.13 -10.05 -12.77
C ASN A 56 -9.25 -8.61 -12.23
N LEU A 57 -9.77 -8.50 -11.01
CA LEU A 57 -9.90 -7.22 -10.31
C LEU A 57 -8.62 -6.91 -9.53
N VAL A 58 -7.91 -5.86 -9.93
CA VAL A 58 -6.67 -5.42 -9.26
C VAL A 58 -6.95 -4.14 -8.47
N ILE A 59 -6.64 -4.16 -7.18
CA ILE A 59 -6.92 -3.07 -6.25
C ILE A 59 -5.62 -2.69 -5.53
N ASN A 60 -5.24 -1.42 -5.61
CA ASN A 60 -4.07 -0.89 -4.92
C ASN A 60 -4.48 -0.12 -3.66
N ARG A 61 -3.72 -0.29 -2.58
CA ARG A 61 -3.87 0.54 -1.39
C ARG A 61 -3.21 1.89 -1.63
N THR A 62 -3.99 2.96 -1.59
CA THR A 62 -3.49 4.34 -1.67
C THR A 62 -2.85 4.75 -0.36
N VAL A 63 -3.56 4.59 0.75
CA VAL A 63 -3.06 4.92 2.10
C VAL A 63 -3.84 4.18 3.18
N GLY A 64 -3.20 3.89 4.31
CA GLY A 64 -3.87 3.38 5.50
C GLY A 64 -4.70 4.46 6.21
N LEU A 65 -5.59 4.06 7.12
CA LEU A 65 -6.45 5.01 7.85
C LEU A 65 -5.72 5.91 8.85
N ARG A 66 -4.52 5.51 9.28
CA ARG A 66 -3.74 6.21 10.30
C ARG A 66 -2.32 6.37 9.82
N ASP A 67 -1.71 7.48 10.21
CA ASP A 67 -0.29 7.68 9.99
C ASP A 67 0.51 6.69 10.87
N THR A 68 1.23 5.78 10.22
CA THR A 68 2.09 4.79 10.85
C THR A 68 3.55 5.24 10.88
N TRP A 69 3.93 6.31 10.18
CA TRP A 69 5.31 6.79 10.11
C TRP A 69 5.86 7.20 11.47
N ALA A 70 5.05 7.93 12.25
CA ALA A 70 5.43 8.31 13.62
C ALA A 70 5.72 7.10 14.53
N LYS A 71 5.05 5.96 14.30
CA LYS A 71 5.30 4.71 15.06
C LYS A 71 6.55 3.99 14.58
N ILE A 72 6.78 3.97 13.26
CA ILE A 72 7.96 3.34 12.64
C ILE A 72 9.22 4.08 13.08
N GLN A 73 9.23 5.43 13.05
CA GLN A 73 10.35 6.24 13.53
C GLN A 73 10.69 5.95 14.99
N LYS A 74 9.68 5.89 15.89
CA LYS A 74 9.90 5.54 17.30
C LYS A 74 10.53 4.15 17.46
N LYS A 75 10.07 3.14 16.72
CA LYS A 75 10.67 1.79 16.77
C LYS A 75 12.12 1.76 16.28
N GLN A 76 12.43 2.48 15.20
CA GLN A 76 13.80 2.56 14.68
C GLN A 76 14.77 3.30 15.62
N GLN A 77 14.24 4.17 16.49
CA GLN A 77 15.02 4.91 17.49
C GLN A 77 15.31 4.08 18.76
N ILE A 78 14.44 3.09 19.06
CA ILE A 78 14.58 2.19 20.23
C ILE A 78 15.48 0.97 19.92
N GLY A 79 15.54 0.57 18.65
CA GLY A 79 16.39 -0.55 18.19
C GLY A 79 17.83 -0.17 17.82
N LYS A 80 18.29 1.03 18.21
CA LYS A 80 19.66 1.54 18.02
C LYS A 80 20.36 1.70 19.34
#